data_AF-A0A3M1ZRM9-F1
#
_entry.id   AF-A0A3M1ZRM9-F1
#
_cell.length_a   1.000
_cell.length_b   1.000
_cell.length_c   1.000
_cell.angle_alpha   90.00
_cell.angle_beta   90.00
_cell.angle_gamma   90.00
#
_symmetry.space_group_name_H-M   'P 1'
#
loop_
_entity.id
_entity.type
_entity.pdbx_description
1 polymer ?
#
loop_
_entity_poly.entity_id
_entity_poly.type
_entity_poly.pdbx_seq_one_letter_code
_entity_poly.pdbx_strand_id
1 'polypeptide(L)'
;MRVRTLHILGAAWLTAALLVGPAGAAEFSHQTHRDNDVTDCTVCHKPGALSIVPKKDACLECHDQADLDIYTFGKLKTHGPFWATEHERDAEASNANCASCHEQKFCLDCHKGDPKHQRPDIHVADFVEIHPIRAWGNEDACRKCHEVSFCTDCHNRFRGEDLKVLSHRRGWSDKPVSGSGRRHAEQFQADPDSCRQCHPGGILSSHEWTRDHEREARRSLTTCQSCHPRGEVCLRCHSATRGLKANPHPKNWDDNHERLARASDERTCEKCHEPKSRDPVCQRCH
;
A
#
# COMPACT_ATOMS: atom_id res chain seq x y z
N MET A 1 -25.77 79.19 29.33
CA MET A 1 -24.95 79.13 30.57
C MET A 1 -25.54 78.12 31.54
N ARG A 2 -24.95 76.93 31.66
CA ARG A 2 -24.82 76.18 32.93
C ARG A 2 -23.91 74.98 32.70
N VAL A 3 -22.72 75.12 33.27
CA VAL A 3 -21.62 74.17 33.34
C VAL A 3 -21.99 73.06 34.33
N ARG A 4 -21.70 71.80 33.99
CA ARG A 4 -21.54 70.73 34.99
C ARG A 4 -20.39 69.80 34.61
N THR A 5 -19.27 70.07 35.26
CA THR A 5 -18.32 69.14 35.91
C THR A 5 -17.85 67.88 35.15
N LEU A 6 -16.57 67.95 34.76
CA LEU A 6 -15.64 66.86 34.47
C LEU A 6 -15.62 65.81 35.58
N HIS A 7 -15.73 64.54 35.22
CA HIS A 7 -15.21 63.43 36.02
C HIS A 7 -13.94 62.88 35.39
N ILE A 8 -12.92 62.79 36.24
CA ILE A 8 -11.57 62.30 35.99
C ILE A 8 -11.62 60.80 35.74
N LEU A 9 -11.20 60.34 34.56
CA LEU A 9 -10.85 58.94 34.33
C LEU A 9 -9.32 58.82 34.43
N GLY A 10 -8.86 58.14 35.47
CA GLY A 10 -7.46 57.79 35.65
C GLY A 10 -7.02 56.80 34.58
N ALA A 11 -6.08 57.23 33.73
CA ALA A 11 -5.37 56.35 32.82
C ALA A 11 -4.31 55.58 33.62
N ALA A 12 -4.58 54.30 33.88
CA ALA A 12 -3.56 53.37 34.32
C ALA A 12 -2.58 53.13 33.16
N TRP A 13 -1.38 53.70 33.24
CA TRP A 13 -0.28 53.40 32.35
C TRP A 13 0.24 51.99 32.67
N LEU A 14 -0.25 50.99 31.92
CA LEU A 14 0.38 49.67 31.85
C LEU A 14 1.67 49.82 31.04
N THR A 15 2.78 49.96 31.73
CA THR A 15 4.11 49.79 31.16
C THR A 15 4.27 48.34 30.72
N ALA A 16 4.03 48.08 29.43
CA ALA A 16 4.41 46.83 28.80
C ALA A 16 5.95 46.74 28.79
N ALA A 17 6.50 46.06 29.78
CA ALA A 17 7.88 45.59 29.73
C ALA A 17 7.98 44.60 28.57
N LEU A 18 8.53 45.05 27.44
CA LEU A 18 9.02 44.17 26.39
C LEU A 18 10.12 43.29 27.01
N LEU A 19 9.75 42.06 27.36
CA LEU A 19 10.70 40.97 27.55
C LEU A 19 11.35 40.71 26.19
N VAL A 20 12.47 41.39 25.94
CA VAL A 20 13.43 40.97 24.91
C VAL A 20 14.01 39.65 25.42
N GLY A 21 13.39 38.54 25.02
CA GLY A 21 14.03 37.22 25.14
C GLY A 21 15.36 37.23 24.38
N PRO A 22 16.31 36.34 24.73
CA PRO A 22 17.56 36.26 24.00
C PRO A 22 17.24 36.10 22.52
N ALA A 23 17.84 36.94 21.68
CA ALA A 23 17.75 36.80 20.23
C ALA A 23 18.15 35.37 19.88
N GLY A 24 17.16 34.52 19.59
CA GLY A 24 17.42 33.17 19.12
C GLY A 24 18.22 33.31 17.84
N ALA A 25 19.36 32.63 17.77
CA ALA A 25 20.15 32.59 16.55
C ALA A 25 19.24 32.23 15.38
N ALA A 26 19.26 33.04 14.32
CA ALA A 26 18.39 32.81 13.18
C ALA A 26 18.77 31.48 12.51
N GLU A 27 17.78 30.70 12.08
CA GLU A 27 18.04 29.43 11.40
C GLU A 27 18.42 29.66 9.94
N PHE A 28 19.36 28.86 9.44
CA PHE A 28 19.77 28.85 8.04
C PHE A 28 18.58 28.54 7.12
N SER A 29 18.42 29.31 6.03
CA SER A 29 17.33 29.17 5.07
C SER A 29 17.85 28.87 3.67
N HIS A 30 17.55 27.67 3.16
CA HIS A 30 17.80 27.32 1.75
C HIS A 30 16.99 28.19 0.79
N GLN A 31 15.78 28.62 1.18
CA GLN A 31 14.93 29.45 0.32
C GLN A 31 15.57 30.82 0.08
N THR A 32 16.04 31.46 1.15
CA THR A 32 16.67 32.78 1.07
C THR A 32 17.91 32.76 0.18
N HIS A 33 18.74 31.71 0.27
CA HIS A 33 19.92 31.58 -0.59
C HIS A 33 19.55 31.38 -2.06
N ARG A 34 18.52 30.57 -2.36
CA ARG A 34 18.01 30.40 -3.72
C ARG A 34 17.42 31.69 -4.30
N ASP A 35 16.73 32.48 -3.47
CA ASP A 35 16.15 33.77 -3.87
C ASP A 35 17.22 34.83 -4.15
N ASN A 36 18.46 34.60 -3.71
CA ASN A 36 19.63 35.44 -3.98
C ASN A 36 20.61 34.74 -4.96
N ASP A 37 20.08 33.96 -5.89
CA ASP A 37 20.79 33.32 -7.01
C ASP A 37 21.87 32.28 -6.62
N VAL A 38 21.91 31.84 -5.36
CA VAL A 38 22.76 30.69 -4.95
C VAL A 38 22.05 29.39 -5.31
N THR A 39 22.21 28.99 -6.58
CA THR A 39 21.54 27.81 -7.17
C THR A 39 22.46 26.60 -7.34
N ASP A 40 23.78 26.82 -7.39
CA ASP A 40 24.75 25.74 -7.37
C ASP A 40 24.92 25.18 -5.96
N CYS A 41 24.29 24.03 -5.72
CA CYS A 41 24.35 23.33 -4.43
C CYS A 41 25.79 23.00 -4.00
N THR A 42 26.73 22.83 -4.94
CA THR A 42 28.11 22.43 -4.66
C THR A 42 28.98 23.55 -4.10
N VAL A 43 28.49 24.79 -4.11
CA VAL A 43 29.09 25.91 -3.38
C VAL A 43 29.18 25.55 -1.89
N CYS A 44 28.11 24.98 -1.33
CA CYS A 44 28.05 24.55 0.07
C CYS A 44 28.25 23.04 0.24
N HIS A 45 27.57 22.22 -0.56
CA HIS A 45 27.56 20.76 -0.44
C HIS A 45 28.64 20.11 -1.33
N LYS A 46 29.86 20.04 -0.82
CA LYS A 46 31.01 19.50 -1.58
C LYS A 46 30.84 18.00 -1.87
N PRO A 47 31.13 17.54 -3.11
CA PRO A 47 31.11 16.12 -3.45
C PRO A 47 32.04 15.30 -2.53
N GLY A 48 31.58 14.14 -2.07
CA GLY A 48 32.35 13.26 -1.18
C GLY A 48 32.40 13.70 0.28
N ALA A 49 31.69 14.77 0.68
CA ALA A 49 31.54 15.13 2.08
C ALA A 49 30.78 14.04 2.86
N LEU A 50 31.27 13.71 4.05
CA LEU A 50 30.66 12.71 4.95
C LEU A 50 29.37 13.20 5.62
N SER A 51 29.13 14.51 5.61
CA SER A 51 27.95 15.15 6.18
C SER A 51 27.32 16.05 5.14
N ILE A 52 25.98 16.03 5.06
CA ILE A 52 25.23 16.97 4.25
C ILE A 52 25.28 18.39 4.84
N VAL A 53 25.48 18.52 6.16
CA VAL A 53 25.66 19.83 6.81
C VAL A 53 27.05 20.37 6.45
N PRO A 54 27.14 21.49 5.73
CA PRO A 54 28.42 22.06 5.33
C PRO A 54 29.15 22.66 6.55
N LYS A 55 30.45 22.84 6.41
CA LYS A 55 31.23 23.63 7.36
C LYS A 55 30.93 25.11 7.15
N LYS A 56 30.97 25.90 8.25
CA LYS A 56 30.70 27.35 8.19
C LYS A 56 31.71 28.12 7.34
N ASP A 57 32.91 27.57 7.12
CA ASP A 57 33.94 28.19 6.26
C ASP A 57 33.49 28.33 4.80
N ALA A 58 32.63 27.43 4.30
CA ALA A 58 32.04 27.52 2.95
C ALA A 58 31.20 28.80 2.75
N CYS A 59 30.79 29.47 3.83
CA CYS A 59 30.00 30.69 3.78
C CYS A 59 30.87 31.95 3.69
N LEU A 60 32.17 31.86 4.03
CA LEU A 60 33.08 33.01 4.13
C LEU A 60 33.46 33.63 2.77
N GLU A 61 33.11 32.96 1.66
CA GLU A 61 33.26 33.53 0.32
C GLU A 61 32.29 34.70 0.09
N CYS A 62 31.13 34.71 0.78
CA CYS A 62 30.08 35.73 0.62
C CYS A 62 29.70 36.44 1.92
N HIS A 63 29.93 35.84 3.09
CA HIS A 63 29.56 36.35 4.41
C HIS A 63 30.79 36.63 5.26
N ASP A 64 30.72 37.64 6.12
CA ASP A 64 31.77 37.85 7.13
C ASP A 64 31.56 36.97 8.38
N GLN A 65 32.57 36.91 9.25
CA GLN A 65 32.47 36.08 10.46
C GLN A 65 31.35 36.53 11.40
N ALA A 66 31.04 37.83 11.44
CA ALA A 66 30.00 38.37 12.32
C ALA A 66 28.61 37.91 11.87
N ASP A 67 28.37 37.80 10.55
CA ASP A 67 27.17 37.19 9.99
C ASP A 67 27.06 35.73 10.44
N LEU A 68 28.15 34.95 10.37
CA LEU A 68 28.11 33.52 10.68
C LEU A 68 27.90 33.21 12.17
N ASP A 69 28.20 34.15 13.05
CA ASP A 69 28.09 33.99 14.51
C ASP A 69 26.64 34.06 15.00
N ILE A 70 25.75 34.68 14.23
CA ILE A 70 24.33 34.85 14.60
C ILE A 70 23.39 33.79 13.99
N TYR A 71 23.88 32.93 13.08
CA TYR A 71 23.09 31.87 12.45
C TYR A 71 23.45 30.45 12.94
N THR A 72 22.44 29.59 12.97
CA THR A 72 22.58 28.14 13.21
C THR A 72 21.98 27.31 12.08
N PHE A 73 22.53 26.13 11.81
CA PHE A 73 22.00 25.23 10.78
C PHE A 73 20.73 24.46 11.19
N GLY A 74 20.24 24.65 12.43
CA GLY A 74 19.14 23.87 12.98
C GLY A 74 19.48 22.38 13.19
N LYS A 75 18.49 21.59 13.63
CA LYS A 75 18.65 20.14 13.81
C LYS A 75 18.50 19.40 12.48
N LEU A 76 19.46 18.53 12.17
CA LEU A 76 19.39 17.63 11.02
C LEU A 76 18.20 16.65 11.19
N LYS A 77 17.22 16.72 10.27
CA LYS A 77 16.00 15.90 10.29
C LYS A 77 16.13 14.58 9.51
N THR A 78 16.98 14.55 8.48
CA THR A 78 17.21 13.42 7.57
C THR A 78 18.71 13.15 7.41
N HIS A 79 19.16 12.15 6.64
CA HIS A 79 20.60 11.86 6.45
C HIS A 79 21.36 11.48 7.75
N GLY A 80 20.67 10.90 8.72
CA GLY A 80 21.29 10.33 9.91
C GLY A 80 21.97 8.97 9.65
N PRO A 81 22.75 8.44 10.61
CA PRO A 81 23.47 7.17 10.47
C PRO A 81 22.55 5.95 10.26
N PHE A 82 21.26 6.07 10.59
CA PHE A 82 20.25 5.01 10.43
C PHE A 82 19.32 5.23 9.23
N TRP A 83 19.72 6.09 8.27
CA TRP A 83 18.93 6.40 7.07
C TRP A 83 18.36 5.16 6.38
N ALA A 84 19.18 4.12 6.17
CA ALA A 84 18.77 2.90 5.48
C ALA A 84 17.55 2.20 6.13
N THR A 85 17.35 2.37 7.44
CA THR A 85 16.27 1.73 8.20
C THR A 85 15.14 2.67 8.59
N GLU A 86 15.33 3.99 8.51
CA GLU A 86 14.37 4.97 9.04
C GLU A 86 13.72 5.84 7.96
N HIS A 87 14.31 5.93 6.76
CA HIS A 87 13.82 6.82 5.70
C HIS A 87 12.41 6.50 5.18
N GLU A 88 11.90 5.28 5.43
CA GLU A 88 10.54 4.87 5.12
C GLU A 88 9.52 5.81 5.77
N ARG A 89 9.69 6.10 7.07
CA ARG A 89 8.79 6.99 7.82
C ARG A 89 8.85 8.42 7.32
N ASP A 90 10.04 8.88 6.92
CA ASP A 90 10.25 10.21 6.35
C ASP A 90 9.61 10.34 4.96
N ALA A 91 9.70 9.29 4.14
CA ALA A 91 9.09 9.20 2.82
C ALA A 91 7.55 9.06 2.87
N GLU A 92 7.02 8.39 3.90
CA GLU A 92 5.58 8.26 4.13
C GLU A 92 4.96 9.56 4.60
N ALA A 93 5.59 10.21 5.60
CA ALA A 93 5.05 11.38 6.28
C ALA A 93 4.90 12.62 5.39
N SER A 94 5.41 12.62 4.14
CA SER A 94 5.39 13.75 3.19
C SER A 94 5.97 15.06 3.76
N ASN A 95 6.62 15.00 4.92
CA ASN A 95 7.18 16.14 5.64
C ASN A 95 8.55 16.56 5.13
N ALA A 96 9.16 15.77 4.24
CA ALA A 96 10.42 16.08 3.59
C ALA A 96 10.19 16.17 2.07
N ASN A 97 10.43 17.35 1.49
CA ASN A 97 10.43 17.52 0.03
C ASN A 97 11.76 17.03 -0.55
N CYS A 98 11.99 15.71 -0.55
CA CYS A 98 13.22 15.10 -1.03
C CYS A 98 13.56 15.51 -2.46
N ALA A 99 12.53 15.71 -3.30
CA ALA A 99 12.65 16.14 -4.69
C ALA A 99 13.24 17.55 -4.85
N SER A 100 13.31 18.36 -3.79
CA SER A 100 14.01 19.65 -3.82
C SER A 100 15.53 19.53 -3.87
N CYS A 101 16.09 18.36 -3.53
CA CYS A 101 17.53 18.11 -3.53
C CYS A 101 17.93 16.86 -4.34
N HIS A 102 17.06 15.85 -4.41
CA HIS A 102 17.35 14.55 -4.99
C HIS A 102 16.50 14.29 -6.23
N GLU A 103 17.10 13.72 -7.27
CA GLU A 103 16.37 13.23 -8.44
C GLU A 103 15.67 11.91 -8.15
N GLN A 104 14.61 11.60 -8.92
CA GLN A 104 13.89 10.32 -8.83
C GLN A 104 14.80 9.08 -8.92
N LYS A 105 15.90 9.20 -9.67
CA LYS A 105 16.91 8.14 -9.82
C LYS A 105 17.50 7.70 -8.47
N PHE A 106 17.68 8.62 -7.51
CA PHE A 106 18.21 8.30 -6.19
C PHE A 106 17.37 7.23 -5.48
N CYS A 107 16.04 7.35 -5.55
CA CYS A 107 15.13 6.36 -4.98
C CYS A 107 15.23 5.02 -5.73
N LEU A 108 15.30 5.09 -7.06
CA LEU A 108 15.28 3.89 -7.91
C LEU A 108 16.56 3.08 -7.86
N ASP A 109 17.70 3.68 -7.54
CA ASP A 109 18.98 2.96 -7.45
C ASP A 109 18.93 1.82 -6.41
N CYS A 110 18.08 1.95 -5.38
CA CYS A 110 17.78 0.86 -4.44
C CYS A 110 16.41 0.21 -4.68
N HIS A 111 15.35 0.99 -4.98
CA HIS A 111 13.99 0.47 -5.07
C HIS A 111 13.66 -0.26 -6.39
N LYS A 112 14.53 -0.22 -7.40
CA LYS A 112 14.33 -0.92 -8.67
C LYS A 112 14.91 -2.35 -8.62
N GLY A 113 14.27 -3.22 -7.83
CA GLY A 113 14.39 -4.67 -7.97
C GLY A 113 15.76 -5.28 -7.62
N ASP A 114 16.49 -4.73 -6.64
CA ASP A 114 17.63 -5.44 -6.06
C ASP A 114 17.13 -6.51 -5.05
N PRO A 115 17.31 -7.81 -5.34
CA PRO A 115 16.90 -8.88 -4.42
C PRO A 115 17.64 -8.85 -3.07
N LYS A 116 18.76 -8.12 -2.97
CA LYS A 116 19.58 -8.02 -1.75
C LYS A 116 19.03 -7.02 -0.74
N HIS A 117 18.15 -6.10 -1.16
CA HIS A 117 17.55 -5.08 -0.31
C HIS A 117 16.03 -5.26 -0.17
N GLN A 118 15.64 -6.47 0.28
CA GLN A 118 14.27 -6.98 0.41
C GLN A 118 13.30 -6.01 1.11
N ARG A 119 12.66 -5.17 0.29
CA ARG A 119 11.34 -4.59 0.52
C ARG A 119 10.48 -5.03 -0.68
N PRO A 120 9.15 -5.21 -0.52
CA PRO A 120 8.30 -5.59 -1.64
C PRO A 120 8.52 -4.58 -2.75
N ASP A 121 8.83 -5.07 -3.95
CA ASP A 121 9.10 -4.23 -5.10
C ASP A 121 8.06 -3.10 -5.16
N ILE A 122 8.52 -1.86 -5.37
CA ILE A 122 7.60 -0.73 -5.59
C ILE A 122 6.67 -1.00 -6.79
N HIS A 123 7.07 -1.91 -7.68
CA HIS A 123 6.22 -2.61 -8.63
C HIS A 123 6.58 -4.09 -8.63
N VAL A 124 5.67 -4.96 -8.19
CA VAL A 124 5.85 -6.41 -8.36
C VAL A 124 5.68 -6.80 -9.83
N ALA A 125 6.27 -7.93 -10.26
CA ALA A 125 6.17 -8.41 -11.64
C ALA A 125 4.70 -8.56 -12.13
N ASP A 126 3.78 -8.84 -11.20
CA ASP A 126 2.34 -9.00 -11.46
C ASP A 126 1.53 -7.78 -10.97
N PHE A 127 2.05 -6.56 -11.18
CA PHE A 127 1.40 -5.35 -10.67
C PHE A 127 0.00 -5.15 -11.25
N VAL A 128 -0.25 -5.52 -12.50
CA VAL A 128 -1.58 -5.36 -13.15
C VAL A 128 -2.66 -6.17 -12.42
N GLU A 129 -2.29 -7.33 -11.90
CA GLU A 129 -3.13 -8.26 -11.19
C GLU A 129 -3.48 -7.78 -9.78
N ILE A 130 -2.52 -7.15 -9.08
CA ILE A 130 -2.72 -6.62 -7.72
C ILE A 130 -3.08 -5.13 -7.69
N HIS A 131 -3.03 -4.44 -8.83
CA HIS A 131 -3.29 -3.01 -8.98
C HIS A 131 -4.63 -2.59 -8.37
N PRO A 132 -5.77 -3.30 -8.59
CA PRO A 132 -7.05 -2.92 -7.99
C PRO A 132 -7.00 -2.87 -6.45
N ILE A 133 -6.24 -3.77 -5.83
CA ILE A 133 -6.07 -3.84 -4.37
C ILE A 133 -5.22 -2.66 -3.88
N ARG A 134 -4.12 -2.36 -4.60
CA ARG A 134 -3.21 -1.25 -4.27
C ARG A 134 -3.88 0.12 -4.47
N ALA A 135 -4.58 0.30 -5.58
CA ALA A 135 -5.30 1.53 -5.92
C ALA A 135 -6.47 1.79 -4.96
N TRP A 136 -7.20 0.74 -4.54
CA TRP A 136 -8.28 0.89 -3.56
C TRP A 136 -7.79 1.34 -2.18
N GLY A 137 -6.60 0.88 -1.76
CA GLY A 137 -6.06 1.19 -0.45
C GLY A 137 -5.52 2.62 -0.31
N ASN A 138 -4.79 3.12 -1.32
CA ASN A 138 -4.20 4.45 -1.31
C ASN A 138 -3.70 4.87 -2.71
N GLU A 139 -4.53 5.52 -3.51
CA GLU A 139 -4.16 6.01 -4.85
C GLU A 139 -3.14 7.17 -4.82
N ASP A 140 -3.13 7.98 -3.76
CA ASP A 140 -2.20 9.10 -3.61
C ASP A 140 -0.75 8.65 -3.45
N ALA A 141 -0.52 7.43 -2.96
CA ALA A 141 0.81 6.85 -2.91
C ALA A 141 1.45 6.70 -4.31
N CYS A 142 0.64 6.41 -5.34
CA CYS A 142 1.12 6.30 -6.71
C CYS A 142 1.53 7.66 -7.27
N ARG A 143 0.80 8.72 -6.90
CA ARG A 143 1.05 10.11 -7.33
C ARG A 143 2.37 10.69 -6.84
N LYS A 144 3.01 10.02 -5.86
CA LYS A 144 4.36 10.37 -5.40
C LYS A 144 5.44 10.12 -6.46
N CYS A 145 5.20 9.23 -7.42
CA CYS A 145 6.15 8.88 -8.47
C CYS A 145 5.55 8.98 -9.89
N HIS A 146 4.24 8.80 -10.03
CA HIS A 146 3.54 8.78 -11.31
C HIS A 146 2.61 9.96 -11.47
N GLU A 147 2.51 10.50 -12.67
CA GLU A 147 1.51 11.51 -13.00
C GLU A 147 0.10 10.89 -13.09
N VAL A 148 -0.93 11.71 -12.84
CA VAL A 148 -2.34 11.28 -12.95
C VAL A 148 -2.70 10.86 -14.39
N SER A 149 -2.01 11.42 -15.38
CA SER A 149 -2.13 11.08 -16.80
C SER A 149 -1.90 9.58 -17.06
N PHE A 150 -0.99 8.95 -16.32
CA PHE A 150 -0.74 7.51 -16.41
C PHE A 150 -1.99 6.68 -16.08
N CYS A 151 -2.73 7.06 -15.04
CA CYS A 151 -3.96 6.40 -14.66
C CYS A 151 -4.97 6.48 -15.80
N THR A 152 -5.17 7.68 -16.37
CA THR A 152 -6.12 7.87 -17.46
C THR A 152 -5.68 7.16 -18.73
N ASP A 153 -4.41 7.20 -19.10
CA ASP A 153 -3.91 6.58 -20.33
C ASP A 153 -4.03 5.06 -20.29
N CYS A 154 -3.70 4.45 -19.15
CA CYS A 154 -3.85 3.01 -18.93
C CYS A 154 -5.34 2.62 -18.91
N HIS A 155 -6.17 3.31 -18.13
CA HIS A 155 -7.60 3.02 -18.05
C HIS A 155 -8.38 3.36 -19.33
N ASN A 156 -7.85 4.21 -20.21
CA ASN A 156 -8.41 4.45 -21.53
C ASN A 156 -7.97 3.39 -22.55
N ARG A 157 -6.80 2.78 -22.33
CA ARG A 157 -6.26 1.70 -23.17
C ARG A 157 -6.95 0.35 -22.91
N PHE A 158 -7.44 0.13 -21.69
CA PHE A 158 -8.23 -1.06 -21.31
C PHE A 158 -9.70 -0.66 -21.11
N ARG A 159 -10.64 -1.22 -21.89
CA ARG A 159 -12.06 -1.04 -21.55
C ARG A 159 -12.31 -1.68 -20.19
N GLY A 160 -13.30 -1.22 -19.42
CA GLY A 160 -13.69 -1.86 -18.14
C GLY A 160 -14.07 -3.36 -18.26
N GLU A 161 -14.14 -3.87 -19.48
CA GLU A 161 -14.37 -5.25 -19.87
C GLU A 161 -13.09 -6.11 -19.92
N ASP A 162 -11.91 -5.48 -19.94
CA ASP A 162 -10.62 -6.10 -20.27
C ASP A 162 -9.77 -6.46 -19.04
N LEU A 163 -10.07 -5.91 -17.85
CA LEU A 163 -9.36 -6.25 -16.60
C LEU A 163 -9.95 -7.51 -15.94
N LYS A 164 -9.96 -8.59 -16.72
CA LYS A 164 -10.66 -9.86 -16.44
C LYS A 164 -9.91 -10.74 -15.46
N VAL A 165 -10.25 -10.65 -14.18
CA VAL A 165 -10.34 -11.85 -13.36
C VAL A 165 -11.79 -12.36 -13.49
N LEU A 166 -12.00 -13.41 -14.30
CA LEU A 166 -13.33 -13.97 -14.62
C LEU A 166 -14.14 -14.41 -13.39
N SER A 167 -13.49 -14.62 -12.24
CA SER A 167 -14.14 -14.91 -10.95
C SER A 167 -14.68 -13.67 -10.22
N HIS A 168 -14.19 -12.46 -10.53
CA HIS A 168 -14.69 -11.19 -9.95
C HIS A 168 -15.59 -10.40 -10.90
N ARG A 169 -15.47 -10.60 -12.23
CA ARG A 169 -16.63 -10.36 -13.10
C ARG A 169 -17.74 -11.20 -12.49
N ARG A 170 -18.99 -10.74 -12.54
CA ARG A 170 -20.16 -11.58 -12.27
C ARG A 170 -20.23 -12.79 -13.25
N GLY A 171 -19.12 -13.33 -13.75
CA GLY A 171 -18.97 -14.36 -14.75
C GLY A 171 -19.53 -15.71 -14.31
N TRP A 172 -19.51 -16.06 -13.01
CA TRP A 172 -20.32 -17.18 -12.50
C TRP A 172 -21.74 -16.73 -12.18
N SER A 173 -21.86 -15.65 -11.40
CA SER A 173 -23.12 -15.05 -10.97
C SER A 173 -24.13 -14.83 -12.10
N ASP A 174 -23.67 -14.45 -13.28
CA ASP A 174 -24.47 -14.11 -14.46
C ASP A 174 -24.64 -15.29 -15.44
N LYS A 175 -24.05 -16.46 -15.16
CA LYS A 175 -24.31 -17.63 -16.02
C LYS A 175 -25.77 -18.02 -15.91
N PRO A 176 -26.45 -18.28 -17.04
CA PRO A 176 -27.81 -18.78 -17.00
C PRO A 176 -27.85 -20.19 -16.41
N VAL A 177 -28.85 -20.45 -15.57
CA VAL A 177 -29.18 -21.77 -15.03
C VAL A 177 -30.04 -22.50 -16.06
N SER A 178 -29.51 -23.59 -16.62
CA SER A 178 -30.25 -24.57 -17.45
C SER A 178 -31.21 -23.98 -18.50
N GLY A 179 -30.80 -22.94 -19.23
CA GLY A 179 -31.60 -22.31 -20.29
C GLY A 179 -32.82 -21.50 -19.82
N SER A 180 -33.06 -21.40 -18.51
CA SER A 180 -34.20 -20.65 -17.93
C SER A 180 -34.07 -19.13 -18.01
N GLY A 181 -32.93 -18.61 -18.47
CA GLY A 181 -32.59 -17.19 -18.44
C GLY A 181 -32.23 -16.64 -17.06
N ARG A 182 -32.57 -17.37 -15.97
CA ARG A 182 -32.24 -16.99 -14.59
C ARG A 182 -30.76 -17.14 -14.33
N ARG A 183 -30.19 -16.20 -13.57
CA ARG A 183 -28.76 -16.16 -13.28
C ARG A 183 -28.43 -16.96 -12.03
N HIS A 184 -27.22 -17.53 -11.95
CA HIS A 184 -26.80 -18.25 -10.73
C HIS A 184 -26.90 -17.35 -9.49
N ALA A 185 -26.58 -16.07 -9.59
CA ALA A 185 -26.72 -15.12 -8.48
C ALA A 185 -28.17 -14.88 -8.04
N GLU A 186 -29.18 -15.21 -8.83
CA GLU A 186 -30.59 -15.09 -8.43
C GLU A 186 -31.11 -16.37 -7.77
N GLN A 187 -30.46 -17.51 -8.04
CA GLN A 187 -30.89 -18.82 -7.57
C GLN A 187 -30.06 -19.33 -6.38
N PHE A 188 -28.80 -18.91 -6.26
CA PHE A 188 -27.82 -19.42 -5.28
C PHE A 188 -27.55 -18.53 -4.06
N GLN A 189 -28.44 -17.59 -3.74
CA GLN A 189 -28.23 -16.72 -2.58
C GLN A 189 -28.53 -17.41 -1.24
N ALA A 190 -29.41 -18.42 -1.23
CA ALA A 190 -30.00 -18.96 0.00
C ALA A 190 -29.41 -20.29 0.48
N ASP A 191 -29.10 -21.23 -0.42
CA ASP A 191 -28.63 -22.58 -0.05
C ASP A 191 -27.53 -23.09 -0.99
N PRO A 192 -26.27 -23.14 -0.54
CA PRO A 192 -25.16 -23.73 -1.30
C PRO A 192 -25.34 -25.22 -1.62
N ASP A 193 -26.04 -26.01 -0.80
CA ASP A 193 -26.16 -27.45 -1.00
C ASP A 193 -27.08 -27.82 -2.17
N SER A 194 -27.96 -26.90 -2.56
CA SER A 194 -28.78 -27.03 -3.77
C SER A 194 -27.96 -27.17 -5.05
N CYS A 195 -26.65 -26.89 -5.05
CA CYS A 195 -25.75 -26.99 -6.22
C CYS A 195 -25.85 -28.36 -6.87
N ARG A 196 -25.91 -29.40 -6.03
CA ARG A 196 -25.87 -30.80 -6.45
C ARG A 196 -27.14 -31.25 -7.17
N GLN A 197 -28.25 -30.52 -7.01
CA GLN A 197 -29.51 -30.81 -7.71
C GLN A 197 -29.38 -30.54 -9.21
N CYS A 198 -28.63 -29.50 -9.60
CA CYS A 198 -28.37 -29.16 -10.99
C CYS A 198 -27.01 -29.70 -11.50
N HIS A 199 -26.05 -29.93 -10.59
CA HIS A 199 -24.70 -30.39 -10.89
C HIS A 199 -24.37 -31.74 -10.20
N PRO A 200 -25.02 -32.85 -10.58
CA PRO A 200 -24.82 -34.15 -9.92
C PRO A 200 -23.43 -34.79 -10.15
N GLY A 201 -22.52 -34.11 -10.86
CA GLY A 201 -21.13 -34.53 -11.08
C GLY A 201 -20.12 -33.38 -11.13
N GLY A 202 -20.47 -32.21 -10.57
CA GLY A 202 -19.61 -31.02 -10.59
C GLY A 202 -19.92 -30.01 -11.71
N ILE A 203 -19.06 -29.00 -11.84
CA ILE A 203 -19.30 -27.74 -12.59
C ILE A 203 -19.14 -27.85 -14.13
N LEU A 204 -19.21 -29.06 -14.68
CA LEU A 204 -18.77 -29.40 -16.05
C LEU A 204 -19.49 -28.69 -17.21
N SER A 205 -20.53 -27.88 -16.97
CA SER A 205 -21.30 -27.23 -18.04
C SER A 205 -20.64 -25.97 -18.64
N SER A 206 -19.63 -25.37 -18.00
CA SER A 206 -18.97 -24.15 -18.53
C SER A 206 -17.45 -24.30 -18.61
N HIS A 207 -16.96 -24.98 -19.65
CA HIS A 207 -15.53 -25.26 -19.84
C HIS A 207 -14.62 -24.01 -19.85
N GLU A 208 -15.08 -22.87 -20.34
CA GLU A 208 -14.27 -21.64 -20.40
C GLU A 208 -14.03 -21.06 -19.00
N TRP A 209 -15.10 -20.75 -18.26
CA TRP A 209 -14.99 -20.23 -16.89
C TRP A 209 -14.23 -21.19 -15.96
N THR A 210 -14.50 -22.51 -16.04
CA THR A 210 -13.81 -23.48 -15.17
C THR A 210 -12.30 -23.49 -15.43
N ARG A 211 -11.86 -23.42 -16.69
CA ARG A 211 -10.43 -23.43 -17.05
C ARG A 211 -9.71 -22.15 -16.60
N ASP A 212 -10.34 -21.00 -16.78
CA ASP A 212 -9.74 -19.72 -16.38
C ASP A 212 -9.75 -19.53 -14.86
N HIS A 213 -10.84 -19.93 -14.20
CA HIS A 213 -10.92 -19.94 -12.75
C HIS A 213 -9.88 -20.88 -12.12
N GLU A 214 -9.70 -22.08 -12.68
CA GLU A 214 -8.67 -23.04 -12.24
C GLU A 214 -7.26 -22.45 -12.38
N ARG A 215 -6.93 -21.88 -13.54
CA ARG A 215 -5.61 -21.28 -13.79
C ARG A 215 -5.32 -20.15 -12.81
N GLU A 216 -6.30 -19.27 -12.60
CA GLU A 216 -6.14 -18.12 -11.73
C GLU A 216 -6.06 -18.51 -10.25
N ALA A 217 -6.94 -19.41 -9.80
CA ALA A 217 -6.92 -19.92 -8.43
C ALA A 217 -5.59 -20.65 -8.10
N ARG A 218 -4.99 -21.33 -9.09
CA ARG A 218 -3.70 -22.01 -8.91
C ARG A 218 -2.49 -21.08 -8.89
N ARG A 219 -2.59 -19.88 -9.48
CA ARG A 219 -1.49 -18.90 -9.45
C ARG A 219 -1.29 -18.34 -8.05
N SER A 220 -2.35 -17.89 -7.39
CA SER A 220 -2.28 -17.39 -6.02
C SER A 220 -3.68 -17.31 -5.37
N LEU A 221 -3.98 -18.24 -4.45
CA LEU A 221 -5.18 -18.14 -3.61
C LEU A 221 -5.11 -16.95 -2.64
N THR A 222 -3.90 -16.58 -2.21
CA THR A 222 -3.66 -15.50 -1.24
C THR A 222 -4.12 -14.15 -1.77
N THR A 223 -4.01 -13.93 -3.09
CA THR A 223 -4.50 -12.70 -3.73
C THR A 223 -6.01 -12.57 -3.62
N CYS A 224 -6.76 -13.67 -3.63
CA CYS A 224 -8.22 -13.63 -3.42
C CYS A 224 -8.58 -13.46 -1.93
N GLN A 225 -7.78 -14.06 -1.04
CA GLN A 225 -8.01 -14.01 0.41
C GLN A 225 -7.75 -12.64 1.03
N SER A 226 -7.09 -11.71 0.34
CA SER A 226 -6.95 -10.32 0.82
C SER A 226 -8.31 -9.64 1.04
N CYS A 227 -9.30 -9.97 0.20
CA CYS A 227 -10.67 -9.47 0.33
C CYS A 227 -11.64 -10.54 0.88
N HIS A 228 -11.36 -11.82 0.64
CA HIS A 228 -12.13 -12.96 1.14
C HIS A 228 -11.33 -13.79 2.16
N PRO A 229 -11.01 -13.24 3.34
CA PRO A 229 -10.01 -13.82 4.25
C PRO A 229 -10.41 -15.18 4.83
N ARG A 230 -11.71 -15.49 4.83
CA ARG A 230 -12.21 -16.78 5.31
C ARG A 230 -12.41 -17.79 4.18
N GLY A 231 -12.16 -17.40 2.93
CA GLY A 231 -12.38 -18.23 1.75
C GLY A 231 -13.85 -18.62 1.57
N GLU A 232 -14.77 -17.89 2.18
CA GLU A 232 -16.19 -18.23 2.24
C GLU A 232 -16.84 -18.36 0.86
N VAL A 233 -16.32 -17.62 -0.13
CA VAL A 233 -16.71 -17.71 -1.54
C VAL A 233 -16.25 -19.02 -2.18
N CYS A 234 -15.03 -19.47 -1.88
CA CYS A 234 -14.48 -20.73 -2.38
C CYS A 234 -15.25 -21.92 -1.82
N LEU A 235 -15.57 -21.87 -0.51
CA LEU A 235 -16.23 -22.95 0.22
C LEU A 235 -17.67 -23.23 -0.24
N ARG A 236 -18.28 -22.35 -1.05
CA ARG A 236 -19.58 -22.63 -1.70
C ARG A 236 -19.46 -23.74 -2.75
N CYS A 237 -18.29 -23.87 -3.37
CA CYS A 237 -18.02 -24.88 -4.38
C CYS A 237 -17.02 -25.94 -3.89
N HIS A 238 -15.99 -25.52 -3.16
CA HIS A 238 -14.85 -26.32 -2.74
C HIS A 238 -14.86 -26.55 -1.22
N SER A 239 -15.67 -27.52 -0.77
CA SER A 239 -15.73 -27.97 0.64
C SER A 239 -16.11 -29.44 0.68
N ALA A 240 -15.65 -30.20 1.68
CA ALA A 240 -16.10 -31.58 1.85
C ALA A 240 -17.47 -31.66 2.53
N THR A 241 -17.87 -30.64 3.26
CA THR A 241 -19.07 -30.66 4.12
C THR A 241 -20.29 -30.07 3.43
N ARG A 242 -20.13 -29.02 2.62
CA ARG A 242 -21.22 -28.25 2.02
C ARG A 242 -20.97 -27.86 0.56
N GLY A 243 -22.00 -27.34 -0.09
CA GLY A 243 -21.90 -26.80 -1.43
C GLY A 243 -21.82 -27.86 -2.53
N LEU A 244 -21.11 -27.53 -3.61
CA LEU A 244 -20.88 -28.44 -4.75
C LEU A 244 -19.94 -29.61 -4.43
N LYS A 245 -19.12 -29.49 -3.40
CA LYS A 245 -18.08 -30.47 -3.02
C LYS A 245 -17.09 -30.80 -4.13
N ALA A 246 -16.75 -29.81 -4.96
CA ALA A 246 -15.72 -29.93 -5.97
C ALA A 246 -14.34 -30.04 -5.30
N ASN A 247 -13.61 -31.12 -5.59
CA ASN A 247 -12.28 -31.35 -5.00
C ASN A 247 -11.28 -30.27 -5.46
N PRO A 248 -10.72 -29.45 -4.55
CA PRO A 248 -9.73 -28.43 -4.89
C PRO A 248 -8.28 -28.95 -4.93
N HIS A 249 -8.05 -30.20 -4.49
CA HIS A 249 -6.70 -30.75 -4.38
C HIS A 249 -6.11 -31.10 -5.76
N PRO A 250 -4.78 -30.93 -5.94
CA PRO A 250 -4.12 -31.28 -7.19
C PRO A 250 -4.06 -32.80 -7.39
N LYS A 251 -3.68 -33.25 -8.60
CA LYS A 251 -3.59 -34.68 -8.94
C LYS A 251 -2.60 -35.47 -8.06
N ASN A 252 -1.54 -34.82 -7.58
CA ASN A 252 -0.50 -35.42 -6.72
C ASN A 252 -0.75 -35.16 -5.23
N TRP A 253 -2.02 -35.00 -4.84
CA TRP A 253 -2.41 -34.75 -3.45
C TRP A 253 -1.96 -35.88 -2.52
N ASP A 254 -2.12 -37.13 -2.98
CA ASP A 254 -1.78 -38.33 -2.21
C ASP A 254 -0.29 -38.37 -1.83
N ASP A 255 0.59 -37.72 -2.60
CA ASP A 255 2.02 -37.66 -2.29
C ASP A 255 2.40 -36.60 -1.24
N ASN A 256 1.50 -35.63 -0.97
CA ASN A 256 1.86 -34.40 -0.25
C ASN A 256 0.97 -34.10 0.96
N HIS A 257 -0.21 -34.71 1.05
CA HIS A 257 -1.22 -34.35 2.05
C HIS A 257 -0.72 -34.56 3.48
N GLU A 258 0.01 -35.65 3.77
CA GLU A 258 0.47 -35.89 5.14
C GLU A 258 1.46 -34.85 5.64
N ARG A 259 2.36 -34.40 4.76
CA ARG A 259 3.34 -33.36 5.10
C ARG A 259 2.63 -32.05 5.45
N LEU A 260 1.59 -31.70 4.69
CA LEU A 260 0.79 -30.50 4.91
C LEU A 260 -0.08 -30.61 6.17
N ALA A 261 -0.65 -31.78 6.43
CA ALA A 261 -1.41 -32.06 7.65
C ALA A 261 -0.52 -31.87 8.89
N ARG A 262 0.67 -32.49 8.92
CA ARG A 262 1.65 -32.31 10.00
C ARG A 262 2.10 -30.87 10.18
N ALA A 263 2.39 -30.16 9.08
CA ALA A 263 2.84 -28.77 9.13
C ALA A 263 1.78 -27.79 9.66
N SER A 264 0.50 -28.14 9.55
CA SER A 264 -0.62 -27.29 9.97
C SER A 264 -1.30 -27.77 11.26
N ASP A 265 -0.79 -28.83 11.89
CA ASP A 265 -1.45 -29.51 13.03
C ASP A 265 -2.92 -29.85 12.70
N GLU A 266 -3.18 -30.25 11.45
CA GLU A 266 -4.51 -30.55 10.88
C GLU A 266 -5.52 -29.38 10.83
N ARG A 267 -5.24 -28.24 11.48
CA ARG A 267 -6.15 -27.09 11.62
C ARG A 267 -6.58 -26.46 10.29
N THR A 268 -5.72 -26.53 9.28
CA THR A 268 -6.06 -26.00 7.96
C THR A 268 -7.05 -26.90 7.23
N CYS A 269 -6.98 -28.22 7.49
CA CYS A 269 -7.85 -29.22 6.88
C CYS A 269 -9.29 -29.05 7.36
N GLU A 270 -9.49 -28.81 8.67
CA GLU A 270 -10.79 -28.63 9.32
C GLU A 270 -11.58 -27.40 8.84
N LYS A 271 -10.95 -26.49 8.07
CA LYS A 271 -11.67 -25.39 7.41
C LYS A 271 -12.62 -25.88 6.32
N CYS A 272 -12.27 -27.01 5.70
CA CYS A 272 -12.98 -27.57 4.55
C CYS A 272 -13.56 -28.96 4.82
N HIS A 273 -12.94 -29.69 5.74
CA HIS A 273 -13.26 -31.05 6.17
C HIS A 273 -13.90 -31.06 7.55
N GLU A 274 -14.63 -32.12 7.87
CA GLU A 274 -14.97 -32.39 9.27
C GLU A 274 -13.67 -32.69 10.06
N PRO A 275 -13.67 -32.53 11.39
CA PRO A 275 -12.55 -32.98 12.22
C PRO A 275 -12.17 -34.42 11.89
N LYS A 276 -10.88 -34.77 11.96
CA LYS A 276 -10.38 -36.11 11.62
C LYS A 276 -11.17 -37.23 12.29
N SER A 277 -11.62 -37.02 13.53
CA SER A 277 -12.45 -37.98 14.28
C SER A 277 -13.83 -38.27 13.67
N ARG A 278 -14.27 -37.47 12.69
CA ARG A 278 -15.59 -37.53 12.06
C ARG A 278 -15.55 -37.50 10.53
N ASP A 279 -14.41 -37.26 9.89
CA ASP A 279 -14.26 -37.29 8.43
C ASP A 279 -13.78 -38.67 7.95
N PRO A 280 -14.64 -39.46 7.26
CA PRO A 280 -14.26 -40.78 6.76
C PRO A 280 -13.18 -40.76 5.66
N VAL A 281 -12.98 -39.63 4.97
CA VAL A 281 -11.91 -39.47 3.98
C VAL A 281 -10.58 -39.31 4.71
N CYS A 282 -10.54 -38.47 5.74
CA CYS A 282 -9.34 -38.29 6.56
C CYS A 282 -8.97 -39.58 7.29
N GLN A 283 -9.94 -40.27 7.88
CA GLN A 283 -9.74 -41.56 8.58
C GLN A 283 -9.22 -42.69 7.69
N ARG A 284 -9.52 -42.63 6.39
CA ARG A 284 -8.99 -43.62 5.44
C ARG A 284 -7.52 -43.40 5.11
N CYS A 285 -7.00 -42.20 5.32
CA CYS A 285 -5.65 -41.81 4.94
C CYS A 285 -4.72 -41.61 6.16
N HIS A 286 -5.25 -41.47 7.38
CA HIS A 286 -4.52 -41.10 8.61
C HIS A 286 -5.15 -41.70 9.87
#